data_AF-A0A0X3PCZ6-F1
#
_entry.id   AF-A0A0X3PCZ6-F1
#
_cell.length_a   1.000
_cell.length_b   1.000
_cell.length_c   1.000
_cell.angle_alpha   90.00
_cell.angle_beta   90.00
_cell.angle_gamma   90.00
#
_symmetry.space_group_name_H-M   'P 1'
#
loop_
_entity.id
_entity.type
_entity.pdbx_description
1 polymer ?
#
loop_
_entity_poly.entity_id
_entity_poly.type
_entity_poly.pdbx_seq_one_letter_code
_entity_poly.pdbx_strand_id
1 'polypeptide(L)'
;MALREPLSETFRRFLYGHNFASYDESKEAIKRFSEETAYHFKPVNFHKFPAGSPNADRFVIYSRKYVCVLAATAKRAGCCAFFNIMHQREGYIVVTSFRTEHAHELVPVEPLRSEQKSPGSHLSLIAWHILQQLYVGINCM
;
A
#
# COMPACT_ATOMS: atom_id res chain seq x y z
N MET A 1 14.89 -14.09 25.02
CA MET A 1 14.68 -13.70 23.61
C MET A 1 13.18 -13.63 23.40
N ALA A 2 12.62 -12.45 23.16
CA ALA A 2 11.19 -12.34 22.87
C ALA A 2 10.90 -13.10 21.57
N LEU A 3 10.00 -14.08 21.61
CA LEU A 3 9.52 -14.75 20.41
C LEU A 3 8.80 -13.71 19.57
N ARG A 4 9.37 -13.38 18.40
CA ARG A 4 8.71 -12.51 17.43
C ARG A 4 7.40 -13.18 17.03
N GLU A 5 6.29 -12.47 17.16
CA GLU A 5 4.97 -12.95 16.75
C GLU A 5 5.00 -13.38 15.27
N PRO A 6 4.32 -14.49 14.89
CA PRO A 6 4.21 -14.88 13.49
C PRO A 6 3.62 -13.76 12.64
N LEU A 7 4.18 -13.51 11.46
CA LEU A 7 3.74 -12.43 10.56
C LEU A 7 2.24 -12.51 10.22
N SER A 8 1.70 -13.72 10.10
CA SER A 8 0.28 -13.95 9.85
C SER A 8 -0.62 -13.42 10.98
N GLU A 9 -0.15 -13.48 12.24
CA GLU A 9 -0.88 -12.99 13.39
C GLU A 9 -0.82 -11.46 13.48
N THR A 10 0.37 -10.89 13.21
CA THR A 10 0.50 -9.43 13.05
C THR A 10 -0.38 -8.92 11.89
N PHE A 11 -0.48 -9.66 10.79
CA PHE A 11 -1.36 -9.31 9.67
C PHE A 11 -2.84 -9.33 10.06
N ARG A 12 -3.28 -10.29 10.88
CA ARG A 12 -4.64 -10.30 11.45
C ARG A 12 -4.89 -9.12 12.37
N ARG A 13 -3.93 -8.80 13.25
CA ARG A 13 -4.04 -7.68 14.19
C ARG A 13 -4.26 -6.32 13.52
N PHE A 14 -3.70 -6.11 12.32
CA PHE A 14 -3.77 -4.81 11.64
C PHE A 14 -4.71 -4.80 10.44
N LEU A 15 -4.88 -5.91 9.71
CA LEU A 15 -5.46 -5.90 8.37
C LEU A 15 -6.59 -6.91 8.20
N TYR A 16 -6.34 -8.19 8.44
CA TYR A 16 -7.33 -9.24 8.16
C TYR A 16 -8.36 -9.40 9.28
N GLY A 17 -9.64 -9.33 8.94
CA GLY A 17 -10.76 -9.37 9.90
C GLY A 17 -11.25 -8.00 10.35
N HIS A 18 -10.60 -6.92 9.88
CA HIS A 18 -11.01 -5.54 10.17
C HIS A 18 -11.93 -4.97 9.08
N ASN A 19 -12.85 -4.12 9.53
CA ASN A 19 -13.72 -3.32 8.68
C ASN A 19 -13.24 -1.86 8.71
N PHE A 20 -12.71 -1.36 7.61
CA PHE A 20 -12.25 0.03 7.51
C PHE A 20 -13.36 0.90 6.97
N ALA A 21 -13.67 2.01 7.64
CA ALA A 21 -14.73 2.95 7.26
C ALA A 21 -14.33 3.84 6.07
N SER A 22 -13.04 3.89 5.72
CA SER A 22 -12.54 4.68 4.59
C SER A 22 -11.26 4.08 4.00
N TYR A 23 -10.92 4.54 2.79
CA TYR A 23 -9.65 4.15 2.17
C TYR A 23 -8.44 4.69 2.95
N ASP A 24 -8.54 5.87 3.55
CA ASP A 24 -7.45 6.45 4.35
C ASP A 24 -7.16 5.63 5.61
N GLU A 25 -8.21 5.16 6.29
CA GLU A 25 -8.06 4.26 7.44
C GLU A 25 -7.36 2.96 7.05
N SER A 26 -7.73 2.37 5.91
CA SER A 26 -7.05 1.17 5.40
C SER A 26 -5.57 1.43 5.09
N LYS A 27 -5.22 2.60 4.55
CA LYS A 27 -3.81 2.98 4.28
C LYS A 27 -3.01 3.14 5.57
N GLU A 28 -3.60 3.74 6.59
CA GLU A 28 -2.96 3.93 7.90
C GLU A 28 -2.71 2.57 8.57
N ALA A 29 -3.66 1.64 8.49
CA ALA A 29 -3.46 0.27 8.97
C ALA A 29 -2.33 -0.46 8.24
N ILE A 30 -2.24 -0.31 6.91
CA ILE A 30 -1.14 -0.88 6.10
C ILE A 30 0.21 -0.27 6.51
N LYS A 31 0.25 1.04 6.75
CA LYS A 31 1.46 1.75 7.20
C LYS A 31 1.95 1.21 8.54
N ARG A 32 1.07 1.07 9.54
CA ARG A 32 1.41 0.51 10.85
C ARG A 32 1.88 -0.93 10.77
N PHE A 33 1.21 -1.76 9.96
CA PHE A 33 1.66 -3.12 9.68
C PHE A 33 3.09 -3.14 9.09
N SER A 34 3.39 -2.26 8.14
CA SER A 34 4.72 -2.16 7.55
C SER A 34 5.78 -1.66 8.53
N GLU A 35 5.45 -0.71 9.41
CA GLU A 35 6.35 -0.20 10.44
C GLU A 35 6.72 -1.29 11.46
N GLU A 36 5.73 -2.09 11.89
CA GLU A 36 5.92 -3.18 12.85
C GLU A 36 6.75 -4.33 12.27
N THR A 37 6.52 -4.66 10.99
CA THR A 37 7.03 -5.90 10.40
C THR A 37 8.23 -5.70 9.48
N ALA A 38 8.52 -4.46 9.08
CA ALA A 38 9.46 -4.10 8.01
C ALA A 38 9.14 -4.74 6.64
N TYR A 39 7.92 -5.25 6.45
CA TYR A 39 7.42 -5.69 5.15
C TYR A 39 6.56 -4.62 4.50
N HIS A 40 6.99 -4.17 3.32
CA HIS A 40 6.36 -3.08 2.60
C HIS A 40 5.57 -3.58 1.41
N PHE A 41 4.41 -2.95 1.19
CA PHE A 41 3.50 -3.25 0.09
C PHE A 41 3.26 -2.01 -0.77
N LYS A 42 3.14 -2.22 -2.08
CA LYS A 42 2.79 -1.19 -3.05
C LYS A 42 1.46 -1.53 -3.74
N PRO A 43 0.63 -0.53 -4.05
CA PRO A 43 -0.57 -0.75 -4.85
C PRO A 43 -0.19 -1.06 -6.30
N VAL A 44 -0.93 -1.95 -6.97
CA VAL A 44 -0.70 -2.26 -8.40
C VAL A 44 -1.97 -2.15 -9.23
N ASN A 45 -3.01 -2.92 -8.90
CA ASN A 45 -4.27 -2.94 -9.64
C ASN A 45 -5.37 -2.29 -8.81
N PHE A 46 -6.32 -1.62 -9.46
CA PHE A 46 -7.50 -1.09 -8.81
C PHE A 46 -8.71 -1.14 -9.74
N HIS A 47 -9.89 -1.24 -9.14
CA HIS A 47 -11.16 -1.04 -9.81
C HIS A 47 -11.85 0.15 -9.17
N LYS A 48 -12.37 1.07 -9.97
CA LYS A 48 -13.15 2.21 -9.50
C LYS A 48 -14.63 1.83 -9.39
N PHE A 49 -15.36 2.59 -8.60
CA PHE A 49 -16.81 2.55 -8.70
C PHE A 49 -17.27 3.02 -10.08
N PRO A 50 -18.38 2.47 -10.61
CA PRO A 50 -19.04 3.03 -11.78
C PRO A 50 -19.41 4.50 -11.55
N ALA A 51 -19.34 5.32 -12.60
CA ALA A 51 -19.76 6.71 -12.55
C ALA A 51 -21.23 6.81 -12.10
N GLY A 52 -21.53 7.75 -11.20
CA GLY A 52 -22.88 7.93 -10.62
C GLY A 52 -23.20 7.00 -9.44
N SER A 53 -22.27 6.15 -9.00
CA SER A 53 -22.46 5.40 -7.75
C SER A 53 -22.39 6.35 -6.54
N PRO A 54 -23.29 6.25 -5.55
CA PRO A 54 -23.22 7.04 -4.32
C PRO A 54 -21.94 6.79 -3.52
N ASN A 55 -21.25 5.68 -3.79
CA ASN A 55 -19.99 5.32 -3.13
C ASN A 55 -18.75 5.84 -3.88
N ALA A 56 -18.91 6.34 -5.10
CA ALA A 56 -17.80 6.85 -5.92
C ALA A 56 -17.12 8.06 -5.26
N ASP A 57 -17.89 8.96 -4.65
CA ASP A 57 -17.37 10.18 -4.03
C ASP A 57 -16.66 9.90 -2.69
N ARG A 58 -17.16 8.93 -1.92
CA ARG A 58 -16.63 8.61 -0.58
C ARG A 58 -15.48 7.62 -0.59
N PHE A 59 -15.53 6.60 -1.44
CA PHE A 59 -14.56 5.50 -1.40
C PHE A 59 -13.58 5.52 -2.56
N VAL A 60 -13.92 6.15 -3.69
CA VAL A 60 -13.12 6.33 -4.92
C VAL A 60 -12.73 5.03 -5.64
N ILE A 61 -12.38 3.98 -4.90
CA ILE A 61 -12.00 2.66 -5.39
C ILE A 61 -12.92 1.59 -4.81
N TYR A 62 -13.38 0.70 -5.68
CA TYR A 62 -14.16 -0.47 -5.31
C TYR A 62 -13.25 -1.58 -4.78
N SER A 63 -12.10 -1.78 -5.40
CA SER A 63 -11.11 -2.77 -4.94
C SER A 63 -9.70 -2.37 -5.37
N ARG A 64 -8.70 -2.91 -4.65
CA ARG A 64 -7.29 -2.67 -4.93
C ARG A 64 -6.42 -3.82 -4.45
N LYS A 65 -5.44 -4.18 -5.28
CA LYS A 65 -4.41 -5.17 -4.95
C LYS A 65 -3.14 -4.49 -4.47
N TYR A 66 -2.61 -5.02 -3.38
CA TYR A 66 -1.30 -4.70 -2.83
C TYR A 66 -0.37 -5.89 -3.00
N VAL A 67 0.87 -5.63 -3.41
CA VAL A 67 1.92 -6.64 -3.53
C VAL A 67 3.15 -6.18 -2.79
N CYS A 68 3.98 -7.11 -2.33
CA CYS A 68 5.28 -6.76 -1.75
C CYS A 68 6.06 -5.83 -2.71
N VAL A 69 6.83 -4.88 -2.16
CA VAL A 69 7.69 -3.99 -2.96
C VAL A 69 8.68 -4.76 -3.82
N LEU A 70 9.14 -5.93 -3.34
CA LEU A 70 10.03 -6.87 -4.05
C LEU A 70 9.28 -7.90 -4.91
N ALA A 71 8.00 -7.66 -5.24
CA ALA A 71 7.20 -8.58 -6.03
C ALA A 71 7.83 -8.93 -7.38
N ALA A 72 7.51 -10.13 -7.87
CA ALA A 72 7.91 -10.58 -9.20
C ALA A 72 7.44 -9.61 -10.29
N THR A 73 8.24 -9.49 -11.33
CA THR A 73 7.92 -8.72 -12.54
C THR A 73 8.08 -9.63 -13.76
N ALA A 74 7.61 -9.19 -14.93
CA ALA A 74 7.76 -9.95 -16.17
C ALA A 74 9.23 -10.33 -16.48
N LYS A 75 10.21 -9.60 -15.93
CA LYS A 75 11.64 -9.80 -16.19
C LYS A 75 12.41 -10.43 -15.02
N ARG A 76 11.79 -10.59 -13.85
CA ARG A 76 12.49 -11.01 -12.63
C ARG A 76 11.57 -11.79 -11.70
N ALA A 77 12.02 -12.96 -11.26
CA ALA A 77 11.44 -13.64 -10.11
C ALA A 77 11.48 -12.71 -8.87
N GLY A 78 10.50 -12.83 -7.99
CA GLY A 78 10.38 -11.97 -6.83
C GLY A 78 9.36 -12.48 -5.83
N CYS A 79 9.11 -11.66 -4.81
CA CYS A 79 8.19 -12.01 -3.75
C CYS A 79 6.77 -12.27 -4.29
N CYS A 80 6.08 -13.24 -3.70
CA CYS A 80 4.70 -13.58 -4.04
C CYS A 80 3.70 -13.13 -2.98
N ALA A 81 4.13 -12.42 -1.93
CA ALA A 81 3.24 -11.87 -0.92
C ALA A 81 2.34 -10.78 -1.50
N PHE A 82 1.05 -10.85 -1.20
CA PHE A 82 0.03 -9.92 -1.67
C PHE A 82 -1.17 -9.90 -0.75
N PHE A 83 -2.02 -8.88 -0.89
CA PHE A 83 -3.40 -8.92 -0.41
C PHE A 83 -4.30 -8.04 -1.28
N ASN A 84 -5.59 -8.33 -1.25
CA ASN A 84 -6.62 -7.54 -1.93
C ASN A 84 -7.54 -6.91 -0.90
N ILE A 85 -7.82 -5.63 -1.09
CA ILE A 85 -8.90 -4.94 -0.38
C ILE A 85 -10.10 -4.76 -1.31
N MET A 86 -11.30 -4.79 -0.75
CA MET A 86 -12.54 -4.57 -1.48
C MET A 86 -13.56 -3.86 -0.59
N HIS A 87 -14.31 -2.95 -1.19
CA HIS A 87 -15.47 -2.35 -0.56
C HIS A 87 -16.63 -3.36 -0.54
N GLN A 88 -17.22 -3.56 0.64
CA GLN A 88 -18.38 -4.40 0.88
C GLN A 88 -19.68 -3.60 0.90
N ARG A 89 -20.81 -4.27 0.67
CA ARG A 89 -22.12 -3.62 0.61
C ARG A 89 -22.49 -2.90 1.91
N GLU A 90 -21.98 -3.35 3.06
CA GLU A 90 -22.20 -2.68 4.35
C GLU A 90 -21.47 -1.34 4.51
N GLY A 91 -20.69 -0.89 3.51
CA GLY A 91 -20.02 0.41 3.54
C GLY A 91 -18.64 0.39 4.19
N TYR A 92 -17.97 -0.76 4.19
CA TYR A 92 -16.62 -0.94 4.73
C TYR A 92 -15.68 -1.49 3.68
N ILE A 93 -14.38 -1.20 3.82
CA ILE A 93 -13.32 -1.85 3.08
C ILE A 93 -12.77 -2.98 3.94
N VAL A 94 -12.60 -4.16 3.34
CA VAL A 94 -12.05 -5.34 4.02
C VAL A 94 -10.97 -6.00 3.18
N VAL A 95 -10.08 -6.76 3.83
CA VAL A 95 -9.16 -7.68 3.13
C VAL A 95 -9.92 -8.95 2.74
N THR A 96 -9.94 -9.28 1.45
CA THR A 96 -10.71 -10.43 0.93
C THR A 96 -9.87 -11.65 0.59
N SER A 97 -8.60 -11.45 0.28
CA SER A 97 -7.66 -12.53 -0.04
C SER A 97 -6.24 -12.04 0.17
N PHE A 98 -5.35 -12.94 0.58
CA PHE A 98 -3.96 -12.59 0.89
C PHE A 98 -3.04 -13.82 0.84
N ARG A 99 -1.74 -13.53 0.74
CA ARG A 99 -0.61 -14.42 1.00
C ARG A 99 0.42 -13.63 1.80
N THR A 100 0.70 -14.05 3.03
CA THR A 100 1.61 -13.33 3.94
C THR A 100 3.04 -13.83 3.90
N GLU A 101 3.31 -14.98 3.28
CA GLU A 101 4.65 -15.57 3.28
C GLU A 101 5.62 -14.76 2.39
N HIS A 102 6.71 -14.29 2.99
CA HIS A 102 7.82 -13.64 2.30
C HIS A 102 9.00 -14.62 2.17
N ALA A 103 9.45 -14.84 0.94
CA ALA A 103 10.64 -15.64 0.64
C ALA A 103 11.85 -14.71 0.39
N HIS A 104 12.02 -13.71 1.27
CA HIS A 104 13.15 -12.80 1.29
C HIS A 104 13.32 -12.23 2.69
N GLU A 105 14.54 -11.81 3.02
CA GLU A 105 14.82 -11.12 4.29
C GLU A 105 14.14 -9.74 4.36
N LEU A 106 14.09 -9.18 5.56
CA LEU A 106 13.52 -7.85 5.80
C LEU A 106 14.25 -6.81 4.94
N VAL A 107 13.50 -5.91 4.33
CA VAL A 107 14.08 -4.79 3.60
C VAL A 107 14.49 -3.73 4.63
N PRO A 108 15.76 -3.33 4.72
CA PRO A 108 16.16 -2.25 5.60
C PRO A 108 15.41 -0.99 5.17
N VAL A 109 14.60 -0.44 6.07
CA VAL A 109 14.12 0.93 5.93
C VAL A 109 15.33 1.80 6.25
N GLU A 110 16.05 2.24 5.23
CA GLU A 110 16.94 3.39 5.44
C GLU A 110 16.04 4.53 5.95
N PRO A 111 16.32 5.12 7.12
CA PRO A 111 15.62 6.32 7.53
C PRO A 111 15.81 7.32 6.39
N LEU A 112 14.71 7.91 5.92
CA LEU A 112 14.78 9.04 5.01
C LEU A 112 15.77 10.02 5.66
N ARG A 113 17.00 10.12 5.13
CA ARG A 113 17.99 11.06 5.65
C ARG A 113 17.30 12.40 5.61
N SER A 114 17.05 12.97 6.79
CA SER A 114 16.63 14.35 6.93
C SER A 114 17.53 15.16 6.01
N GLU A 115 16.94 15.80 5.01
CA GLU A 115 17.64 16.71 4.13
C GLU A 115 18.28 17.79 5.01
N GLN A 116 19.54 17.58 5.39
CA GLN A 116 20.41 18.69 5.71
C GLN A 116 20.54 19.47 4.41
N LYS A 117 19.71 20.51 4.27
CA LYS A 117 19.82 21.54 3.23
C LYS A 117 21.28 21.99 3.14
N SER A 118 22.02 21.48 2.16
CA SER A 118 23.15 22.21 1.60
C SER A 118 22.60 23.04 0.43
N PRO A 119 22.92 24.34 0.35
CA PRO A 119 22.45 25.17 -0.73
C PRO A 119 23.36 24.94 -1.94
N GLY A 120 22.89 24.21 -2.93
CA GLY A 120 23.57 24.18 -4.23
C GLY A 120 23.48 22.85 -4.97
N SER A 121 22.36 22.60 -5.63
CA SER A 121 22.36 22.00 -6.97
C SER A 121 20.94 21.98 -7.53
N HIS A 122 20.77 22.69 -8.65
CA HIS A 122 19.54 22.90 -9.39
C HIS A 122 19.13 21.64 -10.19
N LEU A 123 18.99 20.51 -9.50
CA LEU A 123 18.59 19.23 -10.10
C LEU A 123 17.55 18.45 -9.27
N SER A 124 17.18 18.91 -8.07
CA SER A 124 16.21 18.23 -7.20
C SER A 124 14.73 18.57 -7.46
N LEU A 125 14.42 19.60 -8.25
CA LEU A 125 13.03 20.03 -8.49
C LEU A 125 12.27 19.13 -9.48
N ILE A 126 12.98 18.32 -10.28
CA ILE A 126 12.33 17.42 -11.25
C ILE A 126 11.82 16.14 -10.55
N ALA A 127 12.50 15.68 -9.49
CA ALA A 127 12.11 14.46 -8.78
C ALA A 127 10.84 14.63 -7.92
N TRP A 128 10.61 15.80 -7.34
CA TRP A 128 9.39 16.08 -6.57
C TRP A 128 8.17 16.33 -7.49
N HIS A 129 8.38 16.96 -8.65
CA HIS A 129 7.31 17.17 -9.63
C HIS A 129 6.81 15.85 -10.25
N ILE A 130 7.67 14.84 -10.43
CA ILE A 130 7.25 13.55 -10.99
C ILE A 130 6.41 12.74 -9.97
N LEU A 131 6.65 12.86 -8.67
CA LEU A 131 5.85 12.17 -7.64
C LEU A 131 4.51 12.85 -7.33
N GLN A 132 4.38 14.17 -7.55
CA GLN A 132 3.10 14.87 -7.44
C GLN A 132 2.21 14.70 -8.68
N GLN A 133 2.78 14.51 -9.88
CA GLN A 133 2.03 14.31 -11.13
C GLN A 133 1.36 12.92 -11.24
N LEU A 134 1.75 11.94 -10.42
CA LEU A 134 1.02 10.66 -10.34
C LEU A 134 -0.17 10.68 -9.37
N TYR A 135 -0.37 11.77 -8.62
CA TYR A 135 -1.46 11.91 -7.65
C TYR A 135 -2.55 12.92 -8.05
N VAL A 136 -2.33 13.71 -9.10
CA VAL A 136 -3.36 14.61 -9.66
C VAL A 136 -3.26 14.61 -11.18
N GLY A 137 -4.18 13.91 -11.84
CA GLY A 137 -4.48 14.14 -13.26
C GLY A 137 -4.11 13.00 -14.21
N ILE A 138 -5.05 12.08 -14.41
CA ILE A 138 -5.44 11.69 -15.78
C ILE A 138 -6.97 11.58 -15.80
N ASN A 139 -7.59 12.71 -16.12
CA ASN A 139 -8.90 12.78 -16.78
C ASN A 139 -8.62 13.03 -18.27
N CYS A 140 -9.43 12.43 -19.14
CA CYS A 140 -9.56 12.67 -20.58
C CYS A 140 -8.34 12.41 -21.48
N MET A 141 -8.39 11.36 -22.32
CA MET A 141 -9.09 11.34 -23.61
C MET A 141 -9.38 9.90 -24.02
#